data_AF-A1CF01-F1
#
_entry.id   AF-A1CF01-F1
#
_cell.length_a   1.000
_cell.length_b   1.000
_cell.length_c   1.000
_cell.angle_alpha   90.00
_cell.angle_beta   90.00
_cell.angle_gamma   90.00
#
_symmetry.space_group_name_H-M   'P 1'
#
loop_
_entity.id
_entity.type
_entity.pdbx_description
1 polymer ?
#
loop_
_entity_poly.entity_id
_entity_poly.type
_entity_poly.pdbx_seq_one_letter_code
_entity_poly.pdbx_strand_id
1 'polypeptide(L)'
;MDCFANTIPFWKGLRKWLGFTKATPQDQEIIIFADVERGPDDLMVTFLRSRFYDRLPWGEFKELGSSATLAVVKAGWNCFSLDQLAESIREGRFKDSDLNKARKRAKDKRKNNFSRSPSDPISRFG
;
A
#
# COMPACT_ATOMS: atom_id res chain seq x y z
N MET A 1 26.58 3.24 34.48
CA MET A 1 26.54 4.55 33.80
C MET A 1 27.69 4.56 32.85
N ASP A 2 27.40 4.46 31.55
CA ASP A 2 28.08 5.19 30.49
C ASP A 2 27.18 5.07 29.26
N CYS A 3 26.91 6.23 28.67
CA CYS A 3 25.84 6.47 27.74
C CYS A 3 26.40 6.67 26.33
N PHE A 4 25.51 6.44 25.36
CA PHE A 4 25.45 6.97 23.99
C PHE A 4 26.14 6.23 22.84
N ALA A 5 25.24 5.90 21.91
CA ALA A 5 25.32 6.14 20.47
C ALA A 5 26.18 5.19 19.64
N ASN A 6 25.50 4.25 18.99
CA ASN A 6 25.71 4.05 17.57
C ASN A 6 24.38 3.81 16.86
N THR A 7 23.83 4.91 16.36
CA THR A 7 22.80 5.00 15.33
C THR A 7 23.36 4.33 14.06
N ILE A 8 22.84 3.16 13.69
CA ILE A 8 23.17 2.53 12.40
C ILE A 8 22.20 3.09 11.34
N PRO A 9 22.68 3.81 10.31
CA PRO A 9 21.82 4.31 9.26
C PRO A 9 21.62 3.21 8.20
N PHE A 10 20.64 2.32 8.40
CA PHE A 10 20.30 1.29 7.40
C PHE A 10 19.30 1.83 6.35
N TRP A 11 19.68 2.90 5.64
CA TRP A 11 18.88 3.47 4.55
C TRP A 11 19.73 3.89 3.33
N LYS A 12 20.85 3.18 3.09
CA LYS A 12 21.56 3.23 1.80
C LYS A 12 21.06 2.10 0.90
N GLY A 13 19.94 2.31 0.21
CA GLY A 13 19.45 1.30 -0.74
C GLY A 13 18.22 1.64 -1.58
N LEU A 14 17.49 2.73 -1.28
CA LEU A 14 16.21 3.04 -1.96
C LEU A 14 16.36 3.70 -3.35
N ARG A 15 17.39 3.34 -4.11
CA ARG A 15 17.59 3.77 -5.51
C ARG A 15 17.76 2.56 -6.41
N LYS A 16 16.67 1.81 -6.64
CA LYS A 16 16.51 0.84 -7.75
C LYS A 16 15.05 0.34 -7.78
N TRP A 17 14.10 1.26 -7.97
CA TRP A 17 12.68 0.94 -8.22
C TRP A 17 12.25 1.33 -9.64
N LEU A 18 13.17 1.18 -10.61
CA LEU A 18 12.89 1.35 -12.03
C LEU A 18 13.48 0.16 -12.79
N GLY A 19 12.78 -0.95 -12.68
CA GLY A 19 12.88 -2.08 -13.59
C GLY A 19 11.47 -2.46 -13.98
N PHE A 20 10.83 -1.70 -14.88
CA PHE A 20 9.64 -2.16 -15.58
C PHE A 20 10.09 -3.30 -16.51
N THR A 21 10.30 -4.49 -15.96
CA THR A 21 10.49 -5.68 -16.79
C THR A 21 9.16 -5.96 -17.46
N LYS A 22 9.22 -6.02 -18.79
CA LYS A 22 8.12 -6.29 -19.69
C LYS A 22 7.63 -7.72 -19.43
N ALA A 23 6.69 -7.86 -18.49
CA ALA A 23 6.07 -9.15 -18.17
C ALA A 23 5.17 -9.60 -19.33
N THR A 24 5.31 -10.86 -19.74
CA THR A 24 4.44 -11.49 -20.73
C THR A 24 3.00 -11.61 -20.19
N PRO A 25 1.96 -11.49 -21.03
CA PRO A 25 0.57 -11.26 -20.58
C PRO A 25 -0.15 -12.42 -19.91
N GLN A 26 0.48 -13.59 -19.72
CA GLN A 26 -0.26 -14.83 -19.45
C GLN A 26 -0.32 -15.29 -17.99
N ASP A 27 0.47 -14.74 -17.05
CA ASP A 27 0.42 -15.11 -15.62
C ASP A 27 0.54 -13.91 -14.67
N GLN A 28 0.02 -12.73 -15.06
CA GLN A 28 -0.09 -11.64 -14.09
C GLN A 28 -1.25 -11.94 -13.15
N GLU A 29 -0.92 -12.54 -12.01
CA GLU A 29 -1.87 -12.77 -10.95
C GLU A 29 -2.53 -11.47 -10.50
N ILE A 30 -3.86 -11.44 -10.59
CA ILE A 30 -4.65 -10.25 -10.27
C ILE A 30 -4.75 -10.15 -8.76
N ILE A 31 -4.06 -9.16 -8.20
CA ILE A 31 -4.10 -8.78 -6.79
C ILE A 31 -4.99 -7.54 -6.64
N ILE A 32 -5.99 -7.62 -5.76
CA ILE A 32 -6.84 -6.49 -5.40
C ILE A 32 -6.68 -6.20 -3.92
N PHE A 33 -6.13 -5.04 -3.58
CA PHE A 33 -6.03 -4.59 -2.19
C PHE A 33 -7.43 -4.26 -1.64
N ALA A 34 -7.83 -4.92 -0.56
CA ALA A 34 -9.17 -4.76 0.03
C ALA A 34 -9.15 -3.79 1.22
N ASP A 35 -8.39 -4.11 2.27
CA ASP A 35 -8.26 -3.27 3.47
C ASP A 35 -6.95 -3.56 4.23
N VAL A 36 -6.70 -2.77 5.27
CA VAL A 36 -5.60 -2.97 6.20
C VAL A 36 -6.07 -2.76 7.65
N GLU A 37 -5.56 -3.60 8.55
CA GLU A 37 -5.83 -3.52 9.98
C GLU A 37 -4.55 -3.68 10.81
N ARG A 38 -4.64 -3.36 12.10
CA ARG A 38 -3.54 -3.53 13.04
C ARG A 38 -3.35 -5.02 13.35
N GLY A 39 -2.18 -5.56 13.04
CA GLY A 39 -1.75 -6.87 13.55
C GLY A 39 -0.96 -6.76 14.85
N PRO A 40 -0.50 -7.91 15.38
CA PRO A 40 0.31 -7.95 16.60
C PRO A 40 1.66 -7.25 16.42
N ASP A 41 2.36 -7.54 15.32
CA ASP A 41 3.73 -7.07 15.08
C ASP A 41 3.87 -6.18 13.83
N ASP A 42 2.91 -6.26 12.89
CA ASP A 42 2.88 -5.48 11.65
C ASP A 42 1.43 -5.15 11.26
N LEU A 43 1.25 -4.33 10.23
CA LEU A 43 -0.06 -4.16 9.60
C LEU A 43 -0.46 -5.45 8.89
N MET A 44 -1.71 -5.87 9.08
CA MET A 44 -2.30 -6.96 8.34
C MET A 44 -3.04 -6.41 7.12
N VAL A 45 -2.58 -6.78 5.93
CA VAL A 45 -3.27 -6.49 4.68
C VAL A 45 -4.26 -7.60 4.37
N THR A 46 -5.48 -7.22 4.04
CA THR A 46 -6.46 -8.13 3.42
C THR A 46 -6.54 -7.81 1.93
N PHE A 47 -6.39 -8.82 1.09
CA PHE A 47 -6.40 -8.66 -0.37
C PHE A 47 -7.09 -9.85 -1.03
N LEU A 48 -7.60 -9.64 -2.24
CA LEU A 48 -8.11 -10.70 -3.10
C LEU A 48 -6.99 -11.13 -4.05
N ARG A 49 -6.68 -12.42 -4.06
CA ARG A 49 -5.78 -13.06 -5.01
C ARG A 49 -6.60 -14.03 -5.85
N SER A 50 -6.79 -13.71 -7.13
CA SER A 50 -7.72 -14.43 -8.01
C SER A 50 -9.16 -14.43 -7.46
N ARG A 51 -9.59 -15.49 -6.76
CA ARG A 51 -10.94 -15.66 -6.20
C ARG A 51 -10.98 -15.77 -4.67
N PHE A 52 -9.82 -15.75 -4.00
CA PHE A 52 -9.72 -15.98 -2.56
C PHE A 52 -9.24 -14.73 -1.84
N TYR A 53 -9.82 -14.49 -0.66
CA TYR A 53 -9.33 -13.47 0.25
C TYR A 53 -8.20 -14.05 1.06
N ASP A 54 -7.04 -13.42 0.94
CA ASP A 54 -5.85 -13.73 1.70
C ASP A 54 -5.51 -12.58 2.64
N ARG A 55 -4.74 -12.93 3.67
CA ARG A 55 -4.24 -11.98 4.66
C ARG A 55 -2.76 -12.19 4.89
N LEU A 56 -1.99 -11.12 4.74
CA LEU A 56 -0.54 -11.15 4.96
C LEU A 56 -0.09 -9.91 5.75
N PRO A 57 0.98 -10.02 6.54
CA PRO A 57 1.69 -8.85 7.05
C PRO A 57 2.11 -7.92 5.91
N TRP A 58 2.17 -6.61 6.16
CA TRP A 58 2.54 -5.62 5.17
C TRP A 58 3.95 -5.86 4.61
N GLY A 59 4.89 -6.32 5.43
CA GLY A 59 6.20 -6.78 4.99
C GLY A 59 6.11 -7.84 3.89
N GLU A 60 5.45 -8.97 4.17
CA GLU A 60 5.29 -10.10 3.25
C GLU A 60 4.46 -9.74 2.02
N PHE A 61 3.42 -8.91 2.19
CA PHE A 61 2.61 -8.44 1.07
C PHE A 61 3.43 -7.67 0.02
N LYS A 62 4.46 -6.92 0.45
CA LYS A 62 5.37 -6.21 -0.48
C LYS A 62 6.25 -7.18 -1.27
N GLU A 63 6.55 -8.35 -0.73
CA GLU A 63 7.37 -9.38 -1.40
C GLU A 63 6.63 -10.05 -2.57
N LEU A 64 5.30 -9.95 -2.64
CA LEU A 64 4.50 -10.33 -3.81
C LEU A 64 4.82 -9.48 -5.06
N GLY A 65 5.59 -8.41 -4.91
CA GLY A 65 6.18 -7.66 -6.00
C GLY A 65 5.37 -6.45 -6.47
N SER A 66 5.66 -6.02 -7.69
CA SER A 66 5.12 -4.77 -8.26
C SER A 66 3.61 -4.78 -8.42
N SER A 67 3.00 -5.94 -8.71
CA SER A 67 1.54 -6.09 -8.83
C SER A 67 0.81 -5.75 -7.52
N ALA A 68 1.36 -6.19 -6.38
CA ALA A 68 0.79 -5.93 -5.06
C ALA A 68 0.86 -4.45 -4.69
N THR A 69 2.01 -3.81 -4.92
CA THR A 69 2.17 -2.37 -4.66
C THR A 69 1.34 -1.50 -5.60
N LEU A 70 1.17 -1.92 -6.87
CA LEU A 70 0.24 -1.26 -7.78
C LEU A 70 -1.22 -1.37 -7.30
N ALA A 71 -1.61 -2.51 -6.73
CA ALA A 71 -2.96 -2.70 -6.17
C ALA A 71 -3.25 -1.74 -5.02
N VAL A 72 -2.26 -1.48 -4.15
CA VAL A 72 -2.35 -0.49 -3.05
C VAL A 72 -2.61 0.92 -3.61
N VAL A 73 -1.84 1.33 -4.63
CA VAL A 73 -1.99 2.64 -5.25
C VAL A 73 -3.34 2.79 -5.95
N LYS A 74 -3.78 1.76 -6.69
CA LYS A 74 -5.12 1.73 -7.31
C LYS A 74 -6.24 1.79 -6.28
N ALA A 75 -6.04 1.18 -5.12
CA ALA A 75 -6.95 1.27 -3.99
C ALA A 75 -6.97 2.67 -3.32
N GLY A 76 -6.14 3.61 -3.77
CA GLY A 76 -6.05 4.98 -3.27
C GLY A 76 -5.09 5.15 -2.10
N TRP A 77 -4.46 4.08 -1.65
CA TRP A 77 -3.51 4.11 -0.54
C TRP A 77 -2.14 4.62 -0.99
N ASN A 78 -1.32 4.99 -0.01
CA ASN A 78 0.08 5.36 -0.20
C ASN A 78 0.96 4.35 0.54
N CYS A 79 1.85 3.66 -0.18
CA CYS A 79 2.77 2.68 0.41
C CYS A 79 3.60 3.28 1.54
N PHE A 80 4.06 4.53 1.40
CA PHE A 80 4.81 5.22 2.45
C PHE A 80 3.99 5.42 3.72
N SER A 81 2.69 5.75 3.59
CA SER A 81 1.81 5.87 4.76
C SER A 81 1.58 4.53 5.44
N LEU A 82 1.55 3.42 4.68
CA LEU A 82 1.48 2.07 5.24
C LEU A 82 2.79 1.69 5.94
N ASP A 83 3.95 2.03 5.36
CA ASP A 83 5.25 1.82 6.00
C ASP A 83 5.36 2.54 7.36
N GLN A 84 4.91 3.80 7.44
CA GLN A 84 4.89 4.58 8.69
C GLN A 84 3.96 3.97 9.75
N LEU A 85 2.79 3.49 9.34
CA LEU A 85 1.84 2.83 10.23
C LEU A 85 2.40 1.50 10.75
N ALA A 86 3.02 0.70 9.88
CA ALA A 86 3.73 -0.54 10.23
C ALA A 86 4.89 -0.29 11.19
N GLU A 87 5.69 0.76 10.96
CA GLU A 87 6.74 1.18 11.90
C GLU A 87 6.17 1.59 13.26
N SER A 88 5.08 2.35 13.27
CA SER A 88 4.41 2.75 14.51
C SER A 88 3.90 1.56 15.31
N ILE A 89 3.48 0.46 14.67
CA ILE A 89 3.11 -0.79 15.36
C ILE A 89 4.35 -1.39 16.04
N ARG A 90 5.43 -1.58 15.28
CA ARG A 90 6.69 -2.16 15.77
C ARG A 90 7.30 -1.38 16.94
N GLU A 91 7.11 -0.06 16.95
CA GLU A 91 7.59 0.83 18.02
C GLU A 91 6.60 1.01 19.18
N GLY A 92 5.43 0.36 19.13
CA GLY A 92 4.38 0.50 20.15
C GLY A 92 3.70 1.87 20.20
N ARG A 93 3.85 2.69 19.15
CA ARG A 93 3.29 4.06 19.05
C ARG A 93 2.03 4.15 18.21
N PHE A 94 1.49 3.02 17.76
CA PHE A 94 0.35 2.96 16.86
C PHE A 94 -0.91 3.57 17.47
N LYS A 95 -1.63 4.35 16.66
CA LYS A 95 -2.93 4.93 17.02
C LYS A 95 -3.97 4.61 15.96
N ASP A 96 -5.11 4.09 16.39
CA ASP A 96 -6.24 3.80 15.48
C ASP A 96 -6.73 5.05 14.73
N SER A 97 -6.55 6.24 15.32
CA SER A 97 -6.85 7.52 14.66
C SER A 97 -6.03 7.74 13.39
N ASP A 98 -4.76 7.32 13.38
CA ASP A 98 -3.87 7.51 12.24
C ASP A 98 -4.24 6.56 11.09
N LEU A 99 -4.60 5.31 11.43
CA LEU A 99 -5.16 4.36 10.48
C LEU A 99 -6.48 4.86 9.88
N ASN A 100 -7.41 5.35 10.70
CA ASN A 100 -8.68 5.88 10.23
C ASN A 100 -8.50 7.11 9.33
N LYS A 101 -7.55 7.99 9.65
CA LYS A 101 -7.21 9.14 8.83
C LYS A 101 -6.59 8.72 7.50
N ALA A 102 -5.74 7.69 7.49
CA ALA A 102 -5.19 7.11 6.27
C ALA A 102 -6.28 6.48 5.40
N ARG A 103 -7.22 5.72 5.99
CA ARG A 103 -8.37 5.12 5.30
C ARG A 103 -9.26 6.19 4.66
N LYS A 104 -9.55 7.28 5.38
CA LYS A 104 -10.33 8.42 4.83
C LYS A 104 -9.62 9.04 3.62
N ARG A 105 -8.32 9.31 3.74
CA ARG A 105 -7.51 9.83 2.62
C ARG A 105 -7.49 8.89 1.42
N ALA A 106 -7.36 7.59 1.65
CA ALA A 106 -7.38 6.60 0.57
C ALA A 106 -8.74 6.58 -0.16
N LYS A 107 -9.84 6.66 0.59
CA LYS A 107 -11.20 6.76 0.05
C LYS A 107 -11.38 8.04 -0.78
N ASP A 108 -10.92 9.17 -0.28
CA ASP A 108 -11.03 10.46 -0.99
C ASP A 108 -10.17 10.47 -2.26
N LYS A 109 -8.95 9.94 -2.21
CA LYS A 109 -8.09 9.79 -3.39
C LYS A 109 -8.68 8.84 -4.42
N ARG A 110 -9.23 7.71 -3.98
CA ARG A 110 -9.93 6.77 -4.86
C ARG A 110 -11.09 7.47 -5.56
N LYS A 111 -11.93 8.21 -4.82
CA LYS A 111 -13.03 8.99 -5.41
C LYS A 111 -12.53 9.99 -6.45
N ASN A 112 -11.46 10.74 -6.16
CA ASN A 112 -10.90 11.71 -7.10
C ASN A 112 -10.40 11.04 -8.40
N ASN A 113 -9.82 9.85 -8.30
CA ASN A 113 -9.35 9.11 -9.47
C ASN A 113 -10.50 8.57 -10.33
N PHE A 114 -11.67 8.33 -9.74
CA PHE A 114 -12.88 7.85 -10.45
C PHE A 114 -13.85 8.98 -10.80
N SER A 115 -13.71 10.17 -10.22
CA SER A 115 -14.50 11.32 -10.60
C SER A 115 -14.00 11.84 -11.94
N ARG A 116 -14.84 11.61 -12.95
CA ARG A 116 -14.72 12.14 -14.30
C ARG A 116 -14.46 13.65 -14.27
N SER A 117 -13.51 14.14 -15.06
CA SER A 117 -13.29 15.58 -15.20
C SER A 117 -14.53 16.20 -15.88
N PRO A 118 -14.96 17.42 -15.51
CA PRO A 118 -16.06 18.12 -16.19
C PRO A 118 -15.81 18.32 -17.70
N SER A 119 -14.55 18.28 -18.12
CA SER A 119 -14.08 18.38 -19.50
C SER A 119 -14.05 17.05 -20.26
N ASP A 120 -14.36 15.92 -19.62
CA ASP A 120 -14.43 14.64 -20.33
C ASP A 120 -15.66 14.66 -21.25
N PRO A 121 -15.48 14.33 -22.55
CA PRO A 121 -16.56 14.45 -23.53
C PRO A 121 -17.77 13.63 -23.08
N ILE A 122 -18.93 14.29 -23.00
CA ILE A 122 -20.21 13.61 -22.85
C ILE A 122 -20.39 12.80 -24.12
N SER A 123 -20.39 11.47 -24.01
CA SER A 123 -20.70 10.58 -25.13
C SER A 123 -22.16 10.82 -25.54
N ARG A 124 -22.38 11.75 -26.46
CA ARG A 124 -23.66 12.00 -27.13
C ARG A 124 -23.82 10.99 -28.27
N PHE A 125 -24.11 9.75 -27.93
CA PHE A 125 -24.77 8.85 -28.88
C PHE A 125 -26.24 8.82 -28.46
N GLY A 126 -27.03 9.65 -29.13
CA GLY A 126 -28.47 9.80 -29.02
C GLY A 126 -28.96 10.53 -30.26
#